data_AF-A0A2X1WJS9-F1
#
_entry.id   AF-A0A2X1WJS9-F1
#
_cell.length_a   1.000
_cell.length_b   1.000
_cell.length_c   1.000
_cell.angle_alpha   90.00
_cell.angle_beta   90.00
_cell.angle_gamma   90.00
#
_symmetry.space_group_name_H-M   'P 1'
#
loop_
_entity.id
_entity.type
_entity.pdbx_description
1 polymer ?
#
loop_
_entity_poly.entity_id
_entity_poly.type
_entity_poly.pdbx_seq_one_letter_code
_entity_poly.pdbx_strand_id
1 'polypeptide(L)' 'MTQLQSLVLEPDELEALRLVDHLKLQQIEAAKELGVSRQTLGNTVARARQKVAQALVEGMALEMAKPVIEDK' A
#
# COMPACT_ATOMS: atom_id res chain seq x y z
N MET A 1 -3.10 27.78 -5.14
CA MET A 1 -3.24 26.54 -4.36
C MET A 1 -1.85 25.96 -4.19
N THR A 2 -1.41 25.72 -2.96
CA THR A 2 -0.11 25.09 -2.72
C THR A 2 -0.28 23.58 -2.86
N GLN A 3 0.51 22.94 -3.71
CA GLN A 3 0.46 21.48 -3.87
C GLN A 3 1.12 20.82 -2.66
N LEU A 4 0.45 19.83 -2.06
CA LEU A 4 1.05 19.04 -0.98
C LEU A 4 2.16 18.16 -1.56
N GLN A 5 3.21 17.93 -0.77
CA GLN A 5 4.14 16.83 -1.06
C GLN A 5 3.35 15.51 -1.00
N SER A 6 3.64 14.57 -1.90
CA SER A 6 2.91 13.31 -2.00
C SER A 6 3.79 12.09 -1.71
N LEU A 7 3.16 11.09 -1.11
CA LEU A 7 3.68 9.73 -0.99
C LEU A 7 2.83 8.80 -1.84
N VAL A 8 3.50 7.93 -2.60
CA VAL A 8 2.83 6.96 -3.47
C VAL A 8 2.79 5.61 -2.76
N LEU A 9 1.61 5.02 -2.66
CA LEU A 9 1.43 3.60 -2.36
C LEU A 9 1.60 2.80 -3.64
N GLU A 10 2.53 1.85 -3.60
CA GLU A 10 2.70 0.90 -4.70
C GLU A 10 1.48 -0.06 -4.78
N PRO A 11 1.22 -0.69 -5.93
CA PRO A 11 0.06 -1.57 -6.09
C PRO A 11 0.03 -2.72 -5.08
N ASP A 12 1.18 -3.30 -4.75
CA ASP A 12 1.30 -4.38 -3.76
C ASP A 12 1.07 -3.89 -2.33
N GLU A 13 1.51 -2.67 -2.01
CA GLU A 13 1.26 -2.01 -0.73
C GLU A 13 -0.23 -1.69 -0.53
N LEU A 14 -0.88 -1.16 -1.56
CA LEU A 14 -2.32 -0.90 -1.53
C LEU A 14 -3.10 -2.20 -1.34
N GLU A 15 -2.73 -3.24 -2.08
CA GLU A 15 -3.40 -4.54 -2.00
C GLU A 15 -3.15 -5.22 -0.64
N ALA A 16 -1.95 -5.11 -0.09
CA ALA A 16 -1.65 -5.61 1.25
C ALA A 16 -2.50 -4.92 2.33
N LEU A 17 -2.70 -3.59 2.25
CA LEU A 17 -3.62 -2.86 3.13
C LEU A 17 -5.07 -3.32 2.93
N ARG A 18 -5.50 -3.52 1.68
CA ARG A 18 -6.85 -4.00 1.37
C ARG A 18 -7.13 -5.36 2.03
N LEU A 19 -6.23 -6.32 1.87
CA LEU A 19 -6.41 -7.68 2.37
C LEU A 19 -6.32 -7.75 3.90
N VAL A 20 -5.30 -7.12 4.49
CA VAL A 20 -4.99 -7.30 5.91
C VAL A 20 -5.74 -6.31 6.80
N ASP A 21 -5.78 -5.03 6.41
CA ASP A 21 -6.34 -3.97 7.28
C ASP A 21 -7.82 -3.70 6.99
N HIS A 22 -8.21 -3.71 5.71
CA HIS A 22 -9.61 -3.44 5.32
C HIS A 22 -10.48 -4.70 5.40
N LEU A 23 -10.06 -5.80 4.78
CA LEU A 23 -10.80 -7.08 4.78
C LEU A 23 -10.51 -7.98 5.97
N LYS A 24 -9.48 -7.66 6.77
CA LYS A 24 -9.11 -8.38 8.00
C LYS A 24 -8.82 -9.88 7.78
N LEU A 25 -8.29 -10.24 6.61
CA LEU A 25 -7.83 -11.60 6.35
C LEU A 25 -6.67 -11.98 7.27
N GLN A 26 -6.53 -13.26 7.57
CA GLN A 26 -5.32 -13.74 8.24
C GLN A 26 -4.12 -13.53 7.32
N GLN A 27 -2.96 -13.19 7.89
CA GLN A 27 -1.74 -12.94 7.10
C GLN A 27 -1.38 -14.10 6.16
N ILE A 28 -1.63 -15.35 6.58
CA ILE A 28 -1.32 -16.51 5.74
C ILE A 28 -2.24 -16.60 4.51
N GLU A 29 -3.49 -16.17 4.64
CA GLU A 29 -4.47 -16.13 3.55
C GLU A 29 -4.14 -15.00 2.59
N ALA A 30 -3.91 -13.79 3.12
CA ALA A 30 -3.50 -12.64 2.33
C ALA A 30 -2.18 -12.88 1.57
N ALA A 31 -1.22 -13.57 2.17
CA ALA A 31 0.06 -13.88 1.52
C ALA A 31 -0.13 -14.87 0.38
N LYS A 32 -1.05 -15.83 0.55
CA LYS A 32 -1.43 -16.78 -0.50
C LYS A 32 -2.16 -16.08 -1.65
N GLU A 33 -3.06 -15.15 -1.36
CA GLU A 33 -3.79 -14.35 -2.36
C GLU A 33 -2.84 -13.50 -3.21
N LEU A 34 -1.81 -12.91 -2.59
CA LEU A 34 -0.76 -12.16 -3.29
C LEU A 34 0.33 -13.03 -3.94
N GLY A 35 0.33 -14.34 -3.73
CA GLY A 35 1.36 -15.24 -4.26
C GLY A 35 2.76 -14.99 -3.69
N VAL A 36 2.87 -14.50 -2.45
CA VAL A 36 4.15 -14.16 -1.79
C VAL A 36 4.35 -14.94 -0.49
N SER A 37 5.57 -14.90 0.05
CA SER A 37 5.83 -15.47 1.38
C SER A 37 5.14 -14.64 2.48
N ARG A 38 4.85 -15.26 3.63
CA ARG A 38 4.32 -14.55 4.81
C ARG A 38 5.23 -13.40 5.26
N GLN A 39 6.55 -13.59 5.18
CA GLN A 39 7.52 -12.54 5.51
C GLN A 39 7.44 -11.37 4.52
N THR A 40 7.32 -11.66 3.23
CA THR A 40 7.15 -10.65 2.17
C THR A 40 5.87 -9.84 2.39
N LEU A 41 4.74 -10.50 2.70
CA LEU A 41 3.50 -9.80 3.04
C LEU A 41 3.70 -8.91 4.28
N GLY A 42 4.28 -9.47 5.36
CA GLY A 42 4.51 -8.72 6.59
C GLY A 42 5.32 -7.45 6.36
N ASN A 43 6.39 -7.53 5.57
CA ASN A 43 7.20 -6.38 5.18
C ASN A 43 6.40 -5.37 4.35
N THR A 44 5.58 -5.84 3.41
CA THR A 44 4.77 -4.98 2.52
C THR A 44 3.71 -4.22 3.31
N VAL A 45 2.98 -4.90 4.20
CA VAL A 45 2.02 -4.28 5.12
C VAL A 45 2.71 -3.23 6.00
N ALA A 46 3.90 -3.54 6.55
CA ALA A 46 4.64 -2.61 7.40
C ALA A 46 5.02 -1.32 6.64
N ARG A 47 5.55 -1.45 5.42
CA ARG A 47 5.88 -0.29 4.56
C ARG A 47 4.65 0.53 4.21
N ALA A 48 3.56 -0.13 3.81
CA ALA A 48 2.32 0.53 3.45
C ALA A 48 1.74 1.34 4.62
N ARG A 49 1.68 0.74 5.82
CA ARG A 49 1.24 1.42 7.05
C ARG A 49 2.14 2.59 7.42
N GLN A 50 3.46 2.45 7.25
CA GLN A 50 4.40 3.55 7.48
C GLN A 50 4.11 4.73 6.55
N LYS A 51 3.91 4.50 5.25
CA LYS A 51 3.57 5.56 4.28
C LYS A 51 2.26 6.25 4.63
N VAL A 52 1.23 5.49 5.00
CA VAL A 52 -0.06 6.03 5.44
C VAL A 52 0.12 6.90 6.69
N ALA A 53 0.81 6.38 7.71
CA ALA A 53 1.05 7.11 8.95
C ALA A 53 1.85 8.39 8.70
N GLN A 54 2.92 8.32 7.92
CA GLN A 54 3.73 9.48 7.56
C GLN A 54 2.89 10.54 6.86
N ALA A 55 2.12 10.16 5.84
CA ALA A 55 1.30 11.11 5.11
C ALA A 55 0.31 11.85 6.02
N LEU A 56 -0.34 11.12 6.93
CA LEU A 56 -1.31 11.70 7.87
C LEU A 56 -0.66 12.60 8.92
N VAL A 57 0.51 12.21 9.46
CA VAL A 57 1.22 12.96 10.51
C VAL A 57 1.89 14.21 9.95
N GLU A 58 2.47 14.13 8.75
CA GLU A 58 3.22 15.23 8.11
C GLU A 58 2.35 16.12 7.21
N GLY A 59 1.05 15.80 7.06
CA GLY A 59 0.12 16.57 6.24
C GLY A 59 0.39 16.45 4.73
N MET A 60 0.86 15.28 4.30
CA MET A 60 1.16 14.99 2.90
C MET A 60 -0.06 14.42 2.18
N ALA A 61 -0.09 14.54 0.86
CA ALA A 61 -1.02 13.76 0.04
C ALA A 61 -0.57 12.30 -0.01
N LEU A 62 -1.56 11.39 0.01
CA LEU A 62 -1.33 9.97 -0.24
C LEU A 62 -1.96 9.61 -1.59
N GLU A 63 -1.13 9.17 -2.53
CA GLU A 63 -1.54 8.85 -3.89
C GLU A 63 -1.38 7.36 -4.16
N MET A 64 -2.22 6.81 -5.03
CA MET A 64 -2.04 5.46 -5.55
C MET A 64 -1.16 5.52 -6.79
N ALA A 65 -0.26 4.54 -6.95
CA ALA A 65 0.47 4.38 -8.18
C ALA A 65 -0.52 4.30 -9.36
N LYS A 66 -0.35 5.17 -10.36
CA LYS A 66 -1.18 5.12 -11.56
C LYS A 66 -0.81 3.86 -12.34
N PRO A 67 -1.77 3.10 -12.88
CA PRO A 67 -1.44 2.07 -13.86
C PRO A 67 -0.70 2.75 -15.01
N VAL A 68 0.45 2.19 -15.40
CA VAL A 68 1.12 2.58 -16.63
C VAL A 68 0.19 2.16 -17.77
N ILE A 69 -0.66 3.08 -18.20
CA ILE A 69 -1.38 2.92 -19.47
C ILE A 69 -0.31 3.21 -20.52
N GLU A 70 0.27 2.15 -21.10
CA GLU A 70 1.06 2.29 -22.31
C GLU A 70 0.11 2.79 -23.40
N ASP A 71 0.23 4.09 -23.75
CA ASP A 71 -0.36 4.63 -24.96
C ASP A 71 0.19 3.81 -26.14
N LYS A 72 -0.68 3.01 -26.77
CA LYS A 72 -0.46 2.40 -28.08
C LYS A 72 -1.16 3.20 -29.16
#